data_AF-A0A662BIF5-F1
#
_entry.id   AF-A0A662BIF5-F1
#
_cell.length_a   1.000
_cell.length_b   1.000
_cell.length_c   1.000
_cell.angle_alpha   90.00
_cell.angle_beta   90.00
_cell.angle_gamma   90.00
#
_symmetry.space_group_name_H-M   'P 1'
#
loop_
_entity.id
_entity.type
_entity.pdbx_description
1 polymer ?
#
loop_
_entity_poly.entity_id
_entity_poly.type
_entity_poly.pdbx_seq_one_letter_code
_entity_poly.pdbx_strand_id
1 'polypeptide(L)'
;MAYLGLTEQAKNGLVSRSKNYDKTKRFPAFWGPNYDWTPDQDHGGTLMKTFQSMLLQIDPYSKKMYLTPAWPKNWNATFKLHAPYNTIIEGTVKNGIIETLVVTPSSRKNDIIISE
;
A
#
# COMPACT_ATOMS: atom_id res chain seq x y z
N MET A 1 -2.05 1.32 11.69
CA MET A 1 -3.13 2.16 11.11
C MET A 1 -3.75 1.48 9.90
N ALA A 2 -3.01 1.23 8.82
CA ALA A 2 -3.53 0.54 7.63
C ALA A 2 -4.21 -0.81 7.97
N TYR A 3 -3.52 -1.69 8.71
CA TYR A 3 -4.06 -2.99 9.15
C TYR A 3 -5.27 -2.92 10.10
N LEU A 4 -5.62 -1.73 10.60
CA LEU A 4 -6.78 -1.51 11.47
C LEU A 4 -7.95 -0.84 10.71
N GLY A 5 -7.83 -0.61 9.40
CA GLY A 5 -8.84 0.12 8.63
C GLY A 5 -8.93 1.62 8.95
N LEU A 6 -7.95 2.18 9.68
CA LEU A 6 -7.92 3.60 10.06
C LEU A 6 -7.43 4.46 8.89
N THR A 7 -8.27 4.58 7.85
CA THR A 7 -7.94 5.18 6.54
C THR A 7 -7.38 6.60 6.65
N GLU A 8 -8.06 7.51 7.33
CA GLU A 8 -7.61 8.91 7.40
C GLU A 8 -6.30 9.07 8.18
N GLN A 9 -6.11 8.32 9.27
CA GLN A 9 -4.86 8.35 10.03
C GLN A 9 -3.70 7.75 9.22
N ALA A 10 -3.93 6.63 8.51
CA ALA A 10 -2.94 6.02 7.64
C ALA A 10 -2.53 6.98 6.50
N LYS A 11 -3.51 7.60 5.84
CA LYS A 11 -3.31 8.63 4.81
C LYS A 11 -2.51 9.82 5.32
N ASN A 12 -2.90 10.41 6.45
CA ASN A 12 -2.22 11.57 7.01
C ASN A 12 -0.77 11.25 7.38
N GLY A 13 -0.52 10.10 8.00
CA GLY A 13 0.82 9.63 8.31
C GLY A 13 1.67 9.41 7.05
N LEU A 14 1.11 8.74 6.04
CA LEU A 14 1.79 8.45 4.78
C LEU A 14 2.17 9.75 4.04
N VAL A 15 1.23 10.68 3.87
CA VAL A 15 1.45 11.95 3.16
C VAL A 15 2.43 12.85 3.91
N SER A 16 2.41 12.84 5.24
CA SER A 16 3.37 13.59 6.05
C SER A 16 4.79 13.04 5.88
N ARG A 17 4.94 11.71 5.97
CA ARG A 17 6.25 11.03 5.87
C ARG A 17 6.84 11.08 4.46
N SER A 18 6.02 11.04 3.41
CA SER A 18 6.50 11.14 2.02
C SER A 18 7.09 12.52 1.69
N LYS A 19 6.72 13.57 2.45
CA LYS A 19 7.27 14.93 2.29
C LYS A 19 8.52 15.19 3.14
N ASN A 20 8.82 14.31 4.09
CA ASN A 20 9.91 14.47 5.04
C ASN A 20 11.16 13.72 4.54
N TYR A 21 12.08 14.43 3.89
CA TYR A 21 13.35 13.90 3.36
C TYR A 21 14.49 14.88 3.67
N ASP A 22 15.73 14.42 3.56
CA ASP A 22 16.93 15.22 3.82
C ASP A 22 17.07 16.33 2.77
N LYS A 23 16.83 17.59 3.19
CA LYS A 23 16.87 18.77 2.31
C LYS A 23 18.27 19.09 1.79
N THR A 24 19.32 18.48 2.34
CA THR A 24 20.69 18.61 1.82
C THR A 24 20.92 17.71 0.60
N LYS A 25 20.01 16.77 0.32
CA LYS A 25 20.10 15.86 -0.84
C LYS A 25 19.19 16.33 -1.97
N ARG A 26 19.66 16.13 -3.19
CA ARG A 26 18.92 16.48 -4.41
C ARG A 26 17.72 15.56 -4.65
N PHE A 27 17.80 14.29 -4.23
CA PHE A 27 16.74 13.31 -4.48
C PHE A 27 15.74 13.31 -3.32
N PRO A 28 14.44 13.57 -3.56
CA PRO A 28 13.43 13.78 -2.52
C PRO A 28 12.97 12.50 -1.80
N ALA A 29 13.58 11.35 -2.10
CA ALA A 29 13.38 10.08 -1.41
C ALA A 29 14.67 9.59 -0.74
N PHE A 30 15.57 10.51 -0.37
CA PHE A 30 16.69 10.25 0.54
C PHE A 30 16.30 10.75 1.93
N TRP A 31 15.82 9.84 2.78
CA TRP A 31 15.52 10.13 4.19
C TRP A 31 16.81 10.15 5.02
N GLY A 32 16.75 10.72 6.22
CA GLY A 32 17.84 10.70 7.19
C GLY A 32 18.47 12.07 7.48
N PRO A 33 19.57 12.10 8.24
CA PRO A 33 20.19 10.92 8.85
C PRO A 33 19.35 10.28 9.98
N ASN A 34 18.35 10.98 10.54
CA ASN A 34 17.59 10.50 11.71
C ASN A 34 18.54 10.00 12.82
N TYR A 35 18.72 8.69 12.97
CA TYR A 35 19.66 8.03 13.89
C TYR A 35 20.77 7.20 13.19
N ASP A 36 20.86 7.25 11.86
CA ASP A 36 21.82 6.51 11.01
C ASP A 36 22.39 7.42 9.87
N TRP A 37 22.56 6.92 8.65
CA TRP A 37 23.13 7.63 7.49
C TRP A 37 22.06 8.04 6.45
N THR A 38 22.43 8.91 5.50
CA THR A 38 21.58 9.29 4.36
C THR A 38 22.12 8.65 3.05
N PRO A 39 21.34 7.85 2.30
CA PRO A 39 19.90 7.64 2.46
C PRO A 39 19.54 6.56 3.48
N ASP A 40 18.64 6.93 4.39
CA ASP A 40 17.90 6.00 5.24
C ASP A 40 16.83 5.30 4.38
N GLN A 41 16.99 3.99 4.23
CA GLN A 41 16.10 3.17 3.41
C GLN A 41 14.91 2.62 4.21
N ASP A 42 14.99 2.60 5.54
CA ASP A 42 13.96 2.03 6.42
C ASP A 42 12.70 2.89 6.40
N HIS A 43 12.85 4.22 6.36
CA HIS A 43 11.74 5.14 6.22
C HIS A 43 11.03 4.95 4.87
N GLY A 44 11.77 4.87 3.78
CA GLY A 44 11.23 4.61 2.45
C GLY A 44 10.54 3.25 2.35
N GLY A 45 11.17 2.21 2.88
CA GLY A 45 10.61 0.86 2.91
C GLY A 45 9.32 0.78 3.72
N THR A 46 9.29 1.40 4.91
CA THR A 46 8.09 1.46 5.77
C THR A 46 6.97 2.27 5.13
N LEU A 47 7.31 3.38 4.47
CA LEU A 47 6.37 4.20 3.70
C LEU A 47 5.70 3.35 2.60
N MET A 48 6.51 2.65 1.79
CA MET A 48 6.00 1.83 0.69
C MET A 48 5.20 0.62 1.17
N LYS A 49 5.64 -0.05 2.25
CA LYS A 49 4.86 -1.11 2.88
C LYS A 49 3.50 -0.59 3.34
N THR A 50 3.46 0.57 4.01
CA THR A 50 2.21 1.16 4.48
C THR A 50 1.27 1.48 3.31
N PHE A 51 1.78 2.08 2.24
CA PHE A 51 0.98 2.41 1.06
C PHE A 51 0.39 1.16 0.39
N GLN A 52 1.20 0.11 0.24
CA GLN A 52 0.72 -1.18 -0.30
C GLN A 52 -0.31 -1.83 0.64
N SER A 53 -0.08 -1.84 1.95
CA SER A 53 -1.01 -2.39 2.94
C SER A 53 -2.33 -1.60 3.05
N MET A 54 -2.37 -0.32 2.66
CA MET A 54 -3.63 0.41 2.55
C MET A 54 -4.50 -0.12 1.39
N LEU A 55 -3.86 -0.64 0.34
CA LEU A 55 -4.51 -1.13 -0.87
C LEU A 55 -4.77 -2.64 -0.84
N LEU A 56 -3.86 -3.44 -0.29
CA LEU A 56 -3.96 -4.90 -0.25
C LEU A 56 -3.43 -5.44 1.07
N GLN A 57 -4.26 -6.22 1.77
CA GLN A 57 -3.86 -6.95 2.98
C GLN A 57 -4.13 -8.44 2.82
N ILE A 58 -3.22 -9.25 3.34
CA ILE A 58 -3.34 -10.70 3.34
C ILE A 58 -3.60 -11.15 4.77
N ASP A 59 -4.61 -11.99 4.95
CA ASP A 59 -4.86 -12.64 6.23
C ASP A 59 -3.79 -13.70 6.49
N PRO A 60 -2.98 -13.61 7.56
CA PRO A 60 -1.96 -14.61 7.84
C PRO A 60 -2.55 -15.95 8.31
N TYR A 61 -3.83 -16.00 8.69
CA TYR A 61 -4.50 -17.20 9.21
C TYR A 61 -5.48 -17.84 8.22
N SER A 62 -5.68 -17.23 7.05
CA SER A 62 -6.56 -17.77 6.01
C SER A 62 -5.99 -17.48 4.61
N LYS A 63 -6.73 -17.86 3.56
CA LYS A 63 -6.36 -17.55 2.17
C LYS A 63 -6.88 -16.19 1.70
N LYS A 64 -7.62 -15.47 2.56
CA LYS A 64 -8.31 -14.22 2.21
C LYS A 64 -7.33 -13.09 1.92
N MET A 65 -7.71 -12.28 0.94
CA MET A 65 -6.96 -11.12 0.48
C MET A 65 -7.91 -9.92 0.42
N TYR A 66 -7.72 -8.95 1.30
CA TYR A 66 -8.57 -7.77 1.40
C TYR A 66 -8.05 -6.67 0.48
N LEU A 67 -8.90 -6.23 -0.44
CA LEU A 67 -8.63 -5.14 -1.37
C LEU A 67 -9.28 -3.85 -0.86
N THR A 68 -8.53 -2.75 -0.98
CA THR A 68 -8.86 -1.41 -0.46
C THR A 68 -9.23 -1.32 1.04
N PRO A 69 -8.61 -2.10 1.96
CA PRO A 69 -9.00 -2.14 3.37
C PRO A 69 -8.78 -0.83 4.15
N ALA A 70 -7.91 0.05 3.65
CA ALA A 70 -7.71 1.38 4.22
C ALA A 70 -7.42 2.41 3.13
N TRP A 71 -8.05 2.28 1.97
CA TRP A 71 -7.79 3.13 0.81
C TRP A 71 -8.69 4.38 0.83
N PRO A 72 -8.12 5.60 0.72
CA PRO A 72 -8.93 6.82 0.64
C PRO A 72 -9.80 6.84 -0.61
N LYS A 73 -11.11 7.10 -0.45
CA LYS A 73 -12.07 7.10 -1.57
C LYS A 73 -11.74 8.12 -2.67
N ASN A 74 -11.01 9.18 -2.34
CA ASN A 74 -10.60 10.20 -3.32
C ASN A 74 -9.24 9.92 -3.98
N TRP A 75 -8.61 8.76 -3.71
CA TRP A 75 -7.35 8.38 -4.33
C TRP A 75 -7.56 7.42 -5.49
N ASN A 76 -6.87 7.72 -6.60
CA ASN A 76 -6.83 6.87 -7.77
C ASN A 76 -5.50 6.12 -7.82
N ALA A 77 -5.53 4.86 -8.25
CA ALA A 77 -4.33 4.05 -8.43
C ALA A 77 -4.49 3.04 -9.57
N THR A 78 -3.36 2.76 -10.23
CA THR A 78 -3.16 1.54 -11.02
C THR A 78 -2.11 0.72 -10.30
N PHE A 79 -2.39 -0.56 -10.06
CA PHE A 79 -1.54 -1.40 -9.22
C PHE A 79 -1.36 -2.80 -9.79
N LYS A 80 -0.24 -3.40 -9.42
CA LYS A 80 0.08 -4.81 -9.64
C LYS A 80 0.90 -5.29 -8.45
N LEU A 81 0.29 -6.10 -7.59
CA LEU A 81 0.88 -6.51 -6.32
C LEU A 81 0.94 -8.03 -6.21
N HIS A 82 2.00 -8.51 -5.57
CA HIS A 82 2.14 -9.92 -5.22
C HIS A 82 1.37 -10.25 -3.94
N ALA A 83 0.82 -11.46 -3.91
CA ALA A 83 0.21 -12.08 -2.76
C ALA A 83 0.73 -13.54 -2.61
N PRO A 84 0.59 -14.15 -1.43
CA PRO A 84 1.02 -15.53 -1.21
C PRO A 84 0.44 -16.54 -2.19
N TYR A 85 1.11 -17.69 -2.27
CA TYR A 85 0.80 -18.78 -3.21
C TYR A 85 0.89 -18.33 -4.69
N ASN A 86 1.99 -17.66 -5.02
CA ASN A 86 2.32 -17.20 -6.37
C ASN A 86 1.16 -16.44 -7.04
N THR A 87 0.56 -15.51 -6.31
CA THR A 87 -0.62 -14.77 -6.78
C THR A 87 -0.25 -13.33 -7.12
N ILE A 88 -0.81 -12.85 -8.22
CA ILE A 88 -0.68 -11.47 -8.68
C ILE A 88 -2.08 -10.87 -8.77
N ILE A 89 -2.24 -9.70 -8.16
CA ILE A 89 -3.47 -8.92 -8.23
C ILE A 89 -3.14 -7.62 -8.96
N GLU A 90 -3.76 -7.42 -10.11
CA GLU A 90 -3.61 -6.25 -10.95
C GLU A 90 -4.95 -5.55 -11.10
N GLY A 91 -4.97 -4.22 -11.05
CA GLY A 91 -6.22 -3.50 -11.14
C GLY A 91 -6.10 -1.99 -11.10
N THR A 92 -7.25 -1.35 -11.14
CA THR A 92 -7.38 0.11 -11.02
C THR A 92 -8.44 0.47 -10.00
N VAL A 93 -8.14 1.47 -9.19
CA VAL A 93 -9.10 2.11 -8.27
C VAL A 93 -9.31 3.53 -8.76
N LYS A 94 -10.57 3.92 -9.00
CA LYS A 94 -10.95 5.29 -9.30
C LYS A 94 -12.12 5.72 -8.43
N ASN A 95 -11.99 6.87 -7.77
CA ASN A 95 -13.01 7.42 -6.88
C ASN A 95 -13.52 6.39 -5.85
N GLY A 96 -12.62 5.56 -5.34
CA GLY A 96 -12.92 4.53 -4.34
C GLY A 96 -13.56 3.25 -4.91
N ILE A 97 -13.71 3.15 -6.23
CA ILE A 97 -14.31 2.00 -6.91
C ILE A 97 -13.22 1.24 -7.66
N ILE A 98 -13.23 -0.09 -7.55
CA ILE A 98 -12.39 -0.96 -8.37
C ILE A 98 -12.98 -1.04 -9.79
N GLU A 99 -12.33 -0.45 -10.78
CA GLU A 99 -12.80 -0.47 -12.18
C GLU A 99 -12.30 -1.71 -12.93
N THR A 100 -11.06 -2.14 -12.65
CA THR A 100 -10.47 -3.34 -13.24
C THR A 100 -9.84 -4.21 -12.17
N LEU A 101 -9.99 -5.53 -12.31
CA LEU A 101 -9.38 -6.51 -11.42
C LEU A 101 -9.04 -7.81 -12.15
N VAL A 102 -7.75 -8.11 -12.24
CA VAL A 102 -7.20 -9.35 -12.77
C VAL A 102 -6.44 -10.05 -11.65
N VAL A 103 -6.78 -11.32 -11.41
CA VAL A 103 -6.10 -12.17 -10.43
C VAL A 103 -5.49 -13.35 -11.17
N THR A 104 -4.20 -13.56 -10.96
CA THR A 104 -3.43 -14.65 -11.55
C THR A 104 -2.82 -15.50 -10.45
N PRO A 105 -3.11 -16.82 -10.36
CA PRO A 105 -4.05 -17.55 -11.21
C PRO A 105 -5.51 -17.21 -10.91
N SER A 106 -6.39 -17.34 -11.91
CA SER A 106 -7.80 -16.96 -11.81
C SER A 106 -8.59 -17.73 -10.75
N SER A 107 -8.12 -18.93 -10.38
CA SER A 107 -8.68 -19.74 -9.29
C SER A 107 -8.65 -19.03 -7.93
N ARG A 108 -7.76 -18.05 -7.74
CA ARG A 108 -7.62 -17.27 -6.50
C ARG A 108 -8.59 -16.09 -6.41
N LYS A 109 -9.43 -15.84 -7.43
CA LYS A 109 -10.41 -14.75 -7.39
C LYS A 109 -11.35 -14.81 -6.20
N ASN A 110 -11.75 -16.03 -5.81
CA ASN A 110 -12.69 -16.25 -4.70
C ASN A 110 -12.08 -15.93 -3.32
N ASP A 111 -10.76 -15.73 -3.24
CA ASP A 111 -10.09 -15.33 -2.01
C ASP A 111 -10.11 -13.80 -1.81
N ILE A 112 -10.50 -13.01 -2.83
CA ILE A 112 -10.54 -11.55 -2.77
C ILE A 112 -11.80 -11.09 -2.01
N ILE A 113 -11.60 -10.19 -1.05
CA ILE A 113 -12.67 -9.47 -0.36
C ILE A 113 -12.45 -7.99 -0.61
N ILE A 114 -13.44 -7.31 -1.21
CA ILE A 114 -13.38 -5.86 -1.39
C ILE A 114 -13.93 -5.21 -0.12
N SER A 115 -13.12 -4.38 0.53
CA SER A 115 -13.53 -3.61 1.71
C SER A 115 -14.25 -2.32 1.30
N GLU A 116 -15.27 -1.94 2.08
CA GLU A 116 -16.12 -0.75 1.86
C GLU A 116 -15.52 0.59 2.36
#